data_AF-A0A9X2T5S9-F1
#
_entry.id   AF-A0A9X2T5S9-F1
#
_cell.length_a   1.000
_cell.length_b   1.000
_cell.length_c   1.000
_cell.angle_alpha   90.00
_cell.angle_beta   90.00
_cell.angle_gamma   90.00
#
_symmetry.space_group_name_H-M   'P 1'
#
loop_
_entity.id
_entity.type
_entity.pdbx_description
1 polymer ?
#
loop_
_entity_poly.entity_id
_entity_poly.type
_entity_poly.pdbx_seq_one_letter_code
_entity_poly.pdbx_strand_id
1 'polypeptide(L)'
;MFFLLRVGFWLTIVFLLLPGVPGAPSQESAEGAGAPRLGTAEALSAATSAVADAGGFCERQPHACAVGAQLFELIGRRAEAGARYALSYLVEQISEEKRKAAVRSAGAPADDTLTTHDLAPEWQGPVRPALDATATDLIFSPPAQPVGAPAATTPGVPRPPKKPA
;
A
#
# COMPACT_ATOMS: atom_id res chain seq x y z
N MET A 1 -24.72 0.32 7.47
CA MET A 1 -24.05 1.55 7.95
C MET A 1 -22.73 1.79 7.19
N PHE A 2 -22.77 2.01 5.87
CA PHE A 2 -21.57 2.26 5.04
C PHE A 2 -21.26 3.75 4.84
N PHE A 3 -22.05 4.62 5.48
CA PHE A 3 -21.95 6.07 5.33
C PHE A 3 -20.65 6.60 5.91
N LEU A 4 -20.28 6.18 7.13
CA LEU A 4 -19.04 6.62 7.79
C LEU A 4 -17.80 6.16 7.04
N LEU A 5 -17.78 4.93 6.53
CA LEU A 5 -16.67 4.44 5.70
C LEU A 5 -16.55 5.20 4.38
N ARG A 6 -17.68 5.52 3.73
CA ARG A 6 -17.66 6.35 2.52
C ARG A 6 -17.15 7.75 2.84
N VAL A 7 -17.71 8.44 3.84
CA VAL A 7 -17.31 9.82 4.18
C VAL A 7 -15.86 9.88 4.65
N GLY A 8 -15.43 8.95 5.51
CA GLY A 8 -14.04 8.85 5.96
C GLY A 8 -13.07 8.62 4.80
N PHE A 9 -13.37 7.67 3.93
CA PHE A 9 -12.58 7.38 2.73
C PHE A 9 -12.47 8.61 1.80
N TRP A 10 -13.59 9.26 1.51
CA TRP A 10 -13.63 10.46 0.68
C TRP A 10 -12.86 11.63 1.31
N LEU A 11 -12.96 11.83 2.64
CA LEU A 11 -12.18 12.85 3.34
C LEU A 11 -10.68 12.57 3.23
N THR A 12 -10.24 11.35 3.52
CA THR A 12 -8.81 11.00 3.39
C THR A 12 -8.28 11.19 1.97
N ILE A 13 -9.06 10.84 0.94
CA ILE A 13 -8.68 11.08 -0.46
C ILE A 13 -8.55 12.58 -0.74
N VAL A 14 -9.51 13.40 -0.29
CA VAL A 14 -9.50 14.85 -0.50
C VAL A 14 -8.28 15.48 0.17
N PHE A 15 -7.98 15.10 1.42
CA PHE A 15 -6.79 15.59 2.13
C PHE A 15 -5.49 15.17 1.47
N LEU A 16 -5.42 13.95 0.94
CA LEU A 16 -4.25 13.45 0.21
C LEU A 16 -4.09 14.11 -1.17
N LEU A 17 -5.20 14.50 -1.81
CA LEU A 17 -5.22 15.29 -3.06
C LEU A 17 -5.05 16.80 -2.83
N LEU A 18 -4.98 17.25 -1.58
CA LEU A 18 -4.66 18.62 -1.20
C LEU A 18 -3.17 18.84 -0.82
N PRO A 19 -2.15 18.18 -1.43
CA PRO A 19 -0.78 18.50 -1.09
C PRO A 19 -0.46 19.89 -1.63
N GLY A 20 -0.39 20.85 -0.71
CA GLY A 20 0.28 22.14 -0.88
C GLY A 20 -0.45 23.13 -1.78
N VAL A 21 -1.23 24.04 -1.17
CA VAL A 21 -1.31 25.40 -1.71
C VAL A 21 0.09 26.01 -1.57
N PRO A 22 0.78 26.36 -2.67
CA PRO A 22 2.05 27.07 -2.58
C PRO A 22 1.72 28.49 -2.09
N GLY A 23 1.97 28.75 -0.82
CA GLY A 23 1.64 30.02 -0.15
C GLY A 23 1.01 29.88 1.24
N ALA A 24 0.68 28.68 1.71
CA ALA A 24 0.47 28.48 3.14
C ALA A 24 1.84 28.62 3.84
N PRO A 25 1.99 29.51 4.84
CA PRO A 25 3.30 29.76 5.46
C PRO A 25 3.86 28.46 6.02
N SER A 26 5.03 28.08 5.52
CA SER A 26 5.89 27.08 6.13
C SER A 26 6.08 27.45 7.61
N GLN A 27 5.99 26.44 8.45
CA GLN A 27 5.95 26.50 9.91
C GLN A 27 7.30 26.92 10.54
N GLU A 28 8.03 27.87 9.95
CA GLU A 28 9.25 28.42 10.53
C GLU A 28 9.04 29.81 11.16
N SER A 29 7.83 30.38 11.08
CA SER A 29 7.52 31.68 11.67
C SER A 29 6.10 31.69 12.24
N ALA A 30 5.89 31.02 13.37
CA ALA A 30 4.66 31.13 14.16
C ALA A 30 4.95 30.94 15.65
N GLU A 31 5.84 31.77 16.18
CA GLU A 31 5.91 32.07 17.60
C GLU A 31 4.70 32.96 17.96
N GLY A 32 3.52 32.36 18.15
CA GLY A 32 2.33 33.08 18.60
C GLY A 32 1.03 32.57 17.97
N ALA A 33 0.19 31.95 18.80
CA ALA A 33 -1.22 31.62 18.57
C ALA A 33 -1.54 30.49 17.55
N GLY A 34 -1.63 29.26 18.08
CA GLY A 34 -2.81 28.43 17.78
C GLY A 34 -2.77 27.49 16.57
N ALA A 35 -1.61 27.00 16.14
CA ALA A 35 -1.59 25.78 15.31
C ALA A 35 -1.99 24.58 16.20
N PRO A 36 -2.87 23.66 15.75
CA PRO A 36 -3.21 22.46 16.52
C PRO A 36 -1.97 21.58 16.64
N ARG A 37 -1.24 21.75 17.74
CA ARG A 37 -0.13 20.87 18.13
C ARG A 37 -0.72 19.56 18.62
N LEU A 38 -1.22 18.75 17.68
CA LEU A 38 -1.48 17.34 17.97
C LEU A 38 -0.12 16.72 18.29
N GLY A 39 0.12 16.48 19.58
CA GLY A 39 1.33 15.81 20.03
C GLY A 39 1.35 14.41 19.40
N THR A 40 2.51 13.96 18.96
CA THR A 40 2.68 12.58 18.46
C THR A 40 2.16 11.56 19.47
N ALA A 41 2.34 11.85 20.77
CA ALA A 41 1.79 11.05 21.88
C ALA A 41 0.26 11.07 21.95
N GLU A 42 -0.39 12.20 21.67
CA GLU A 42 -1.85 12.33 21.70
C GLU A 42 -2.49 11.64 20.49
N ALA A 43 -1.89 11.77 19.31
CA ALA A 43 -2.29 11.04 18.11
C ALA A 43 -2.11 9.51 18.30
N LEU A 44 -1.00 9.09 18.91
CA LEU A 44 -0.75 7.68 19.22
C LEU A 44 -1.77 7.16 20.25
N SER A 45 -2.05 7.94 21.29
CA SER A 45 -3.07 7.60 22.29
C SER A 45 -4.44 7.43 21.62
N ALA A 46 -4.87 8.39 20.79
CA ALA A 46 -6.15 8.31 20.09
C ALA A 46 -6.23 7.09 19.15
N ALA A 47 -5.15 6.78 18.43
CA ALA A 47 -5.08 5.59 17.59
C ALA A 47 -5.19 4.30 18.41
N THR A 48 -4.50 4.20 19.55
CA THR A 48 -4.60 3.03 20.43
C THR A 48 -6.00 2.87 21.02
N SER A 49 -6.68 3.97 21.34
CA SER A 49 -8.08 3.93 21.79
C SER A 49 -9.00 3.38 20.69
N ALA A 50 -8.81 3.79 19.43
CA ALA A 50 -9.59 3.25 18.32
C ALA A 50 -9.33 1.74 18.09
N VAL A 51 -8.11 1.27 18.35
CA VAL A 51 -7.78 -0.17 18.30
C VAL A 51 -8.48 -0.92 19.45
N ALA A 52 -8.57 -0.33 20.64
CA ALA A 52 -9.33 -0.91 21.74
C ALA A 52 -10.83 -1.05 21.39
N ASP A 53 -11.41 -0.06 20.72
CA ASP A 53 -12.80 -0.13 20.24
C ASP A 53 -13.00 -1.25 19.19
N ALA A 54 -12.01 -1.46 18.32
CA ALA A 54 -12.02 -2.59 17.38
C ALA A 54 -11.98 -3.94 18.10
N GLY A 55 -11.27 -4.04 19.23
CA GLY A 55 -11.30 -5.22 20.10
C GLY A 55 -12.71 -5.55 20.59
N GLY A 56 -13.49 -4.54 20.99
CA GLY A 56 -14.90 -4.72 21.37
C GLY A 56 -15.80 -5.19 20.21
N PHE A 57 -15.44 -4.90 18.94
CA PHE A 57 -16.13 -5.45 17.78
C PHE A 57 -15.83 -6.95 17.59
N CYS A 58 -14.60 -7.37 17.87
CA CYS A 58 -14.19 -8.78 17.79
C CYS A 58 -14.94 -9.67 18.78
N GLU A 59 -15.25 -9.19 19.98
CA GLU A 59 -16.10 -9.93 20.93
C GLU A 59 -17.52 -10.16 20.39
N ARG A 60 -18.08 -9.19 19.66
CA ARG A 60 -19.44 -9.26 19.12
C ARG A 60 -19.53 -10.07 17.82
N GLN A 61 -18.48 -10.09 17.00
CA GLN A 61 -18.45 -10.76 15.69
C GLN A 61 -17.08 -11.43 15.44
N PRO A 62 -16.84 -12.61 16.05
CA PRO A 62 -15.53 -13.26 16.01
C PRO A 62 -15.11 -13.71 14.60
N HIS A 63 -16.06 -14.12 13.76
CA HIS A 63 -15.78 -14.53 12.39
C HIS A 63 -15.20 -13.40 11.53
N ALA A 64 -15.73 -12.18 11.65
CA ALA A 64 -15.23 -11.02 10.91
C ALA A 64 -13.81 -10.64 11.34
N CYS A 65 -13.52 -10.75 12.65
CA CYS A 65 -12.20 -10.49 13.21
C CYS A 65 -11.16 -11.51 12.72
N ALA A 66 -11.52 -12.80 12.64
CA ALA A 66 -10.61 -13.85 12.15
C ALA A 66 -10.21 -13.64 10.67
N VAL A 67 -11.18 -13.35 9.80
CA VAL A 67 -10.90 -13.05 8.38
C VAL A 67 -10.09 -11.75 8.25
N GLY A 68 -10.45 -10.73 9.03
CA GLY A 68 -9.72 -9.47 9.07
C GLY A 68 -8.26 -9.65 9.47
N ALA A 69 -7.97 -10.42 10.51
CA ALA A 69 -6.61 -10.68 11.00
C ALA A 69 -5.72 -11.32 9.91
N GLN A 70 -6.24 -12.31 9.19
CA GLN A 70 -5.51 -12.94 8.09
C GLN A 70 -5.20 -11.95 6.96
N LEU A 71 -6.16 -11.08 6.63
CA LEU A 71 -5.95 -10.03 5.64
C LEU A 71 -4.92 -9.00 6.11
N PHE A 72 -5.01 -8.57 7.36
CA PHE A 72 -4.06 -7.62 7.95
C PHE A 72 -2.63 -8.16 7.96
N GLU A 73 -2.43 -9.45 8.21
CA GLU A 73 -1.09 -10.04 8.16
C GLU A 73 -0.48 -10.01 6.75
N LEU A 74 -1.28 -10.34 5.73
CA LEU A 74 -0.85 -10.26 4.33
C LEU A 74 -0.50 -8.83 3.91
N ILE A 75 -1.34 -7.86 4.29
CA ILE A 75 -1.11 -6.45 4.00
C ILE A 75 0.08 -5.92 4.80
N GLY A 76 0.21 -6.30 6.07
CA GLY A 76 1.26 -5.87 6.98
C GLY A 76 2.65 -6.22 6.46
N ARG A 77 2.84 -7.45 5.95
CA ARG A 77 4.11 -7.85 5.33
C ARG A 77 4.49 -6.98 4.13
N ARG A 78 3.51 -6.58 3.31
CA ARG A 78 3.75 -5.66 2.18
C ARG A 78 4.00 -4.23 2.63
N ALA A 79 3.29 -3.79 3.67
CA ALA A 79 3.45 -2.47 4.25
C ALA A 79 4.84 -2.30 4.88
N GLU A 80 5.39 -3.33 5.54
CA GLU A 80 6.74 -3.31 6.10
C GLU A 80 7.80 -3.12 5.01
N ALA A 81 7.70 -3.87 3.91
CA ALA A 81 8.59 -3.72 2.76
C ALA A 81 8.50 -2.32 2.13
N GLY A 82 7.28 -1.80 1.97
CA GLY A 82 7.05 -0.45 1.47
C GLY A 82 7.59 0.64 2.39
N ALA A 83 7.43 0.49 3.71
CA ALA A 83 7.95 1.43 4.70
C ALA A 83 9.49 1.48 4.68
N ARG A 84 10.15 0.33 4.58
CA ARG A 84 11.62 0.27 4.43
C ARG A 84 12.08 0.97 3.15
N TYR A 85 11.44 0.69 2.03
CA TYR A 85 11.77 1.32 0.74
C TYR A 85 11.60 2.84 0.78
N ALA A 86 10.46 3.32 1.30
CA ALA A 86 10.19 4.75 1.40
C ALA A 86 11.23 5.45 2.29
N LEU A 87 11.62 4.83 3.41
CA LEU A 87 12.63 5.39 4.29
C LEU A 87 14.02 5.43 3.64
N SER A 88 14.43 4.36 2.95
CA SER A 88 15.70 4.36 2.20
C SER A 88 15.71 5.41 1.10
N TYR A 89 14.58 5.59 0.41
CA TYR A 89 14.45 6.63 -0.63
C TYR A 89 14.58 8.04 -0.04
N LEU A 90 13.93 8.31 1.09
CA LEU A 90 14.06 9.61 1.77
C LEU A 90 15.49 9.89 2.22
N VAL A 91 16.17 8.88 2.77
CA VAL A 91 17.58 9.01 3.17
C VAL A 91 18.47 9.31 1.96
N GLU A 92 18.27 8.61 0.84
CA GLU A 92 19.02 8.82 -0.40
C GLU A 92 18.81 10.23 -0.97
N GLN A 93 17.56 10.73 -1.00
CA GLN A 93 17.28 12.09 -1.46
C GLN A 93 17.95 13.15 -0.58
N ILE A 94 17.99 12.94 0.74
CA ILE A 94 18.66 13.85 1.67
C ILE A 94 20.18 13.81 1.46
N SER A 95 20.78 12.64 1.23
CA SER A 95 22.22 12.54 0.94
C SER A 95 22.58 13.18 -0.39
N GLU A 96 21.75 13.01 -1.42
CA GLU A 96 21.92 13.64 -2.73
C GLU A 96 21.84 15.17 -2.65
N GLU A 97 20.84 15.72 -1.96
CA GLU A 97 20.73 17.16 -1.72
C GLU A 97 21.97 17.70 -0.98
N LYS A 98 22.47 16.96 0.01
CA LYS A 98 23.70 17.30 0.73
C LYS A 98 24.93 17.25 -0.18
N ARG A 99 25.05 16.25 -1.06
CA ARG A 99 26.14 16.14 -2.05
C ARG A 99 26.08 17.27 -3.07
N LYS A 100 24.90 17.58 -3.60
CA LYS A 100 24.69 18.72 -4.51
C LYS A 100 25.04 20.04 -3.84
N ALA A 101 24.69 20.23 -2.56
CA ALA A 101 25.09 21.40 -1.80
C ALA A 101 26.62 21.48 -1.63
N ALA A 102 27.28 20.36 -1.36
CA ALA A 102 28.74 20.29 -1.25
C ALA A 102 29.46 20.58 -2.58
N VAL A 103 28.99 20.02 -3.70
CA VAL A 103 29.55 20.29 -5.05
C VAL A 103 29.36 21.75 -5.44
N ARG A 104 28.19 22.33 -5.18
CA ARG A 104 27.94 23.77 -5.38
C ARG A 104 28.89 24.65 -4.56
N SER A 105 29.30 24.20 -3.37
CA SER A 105 30.26 24.93 -2.52
C SER A 105 31.73 24.72 -2.94
N ALA A 106 32.05 23.59 -3.59
CA ALA A 106 33.42 23.16 -3.89
C ALA A 106 33.87 23.49 -5.33
N GLY A 107 32.97 23.86 -6.24
CA GLY A 107 33.31 24.29 -7.60
C GLY A 107 34.02 23.22 -8.44
N ALA A 108 33.41 22.04 -8.61
CA ALA A 108 33.97 20.87 -9.32
C ALA A 108 33.31 20.63 -10.72
N PRO A 109 33.97 19.88 -11.64
CA PRO A 109 33.84 20.02 -13.10
C PRO A 109 32.61 19.36 -13.72
N ALA A 110 32.29 19.77 -14.95
CA ALA A 110 31.02 19.60 -15.65
C ALA A 110 30.70 18.19 -16.24
N ASP A 111 31.53 17.17 -15.98
CA ASP A 111 31.47 15.90 -16.72
C ASP A 111 30.87 14.69 -15.97
N ASP A 112 30.41 14.86 -14.73
CA ASP A 112 29.69 13.80 -14.00
C ASP A 112 28.18 14.01 -14.12
N THR A 113 27.59 13.49 -15.21
CA THR A 113 26.14 13.59 -15.50
C THR A 113 25.33 12.43 -14.92
N LEU A 114 25.98 11.43 -14.34
CA LEU A 114 25.29 10.28 -13.74
C LEU A 114 24.74 10.68 -12.37
N THR A 115 23.44 10.56 -12.21
CA THR A 115 22.82 10.70 -10.89
C THR A 115 22.95 9.39 -10.14
N THR A 116 22.87 9.43 -8.81
CA THR A 116 22.93 8.22 -7.98
C THR A 116 21.80 7.22 -8.28
N HIS A 117 20.74 7.70 -8.94
CA HIS A 117 19.68 6.86 -9.49
C HIS A 117 20.11 6.06 -10.72
N ASP A 118 21.00 6.60 -11.56
CA ASP A 118 21.56 5.92 -12.74
C ASP A 118 22.56 4.82 -12.36
N LEU A 119 23.10 4.89 -11.15
CA LEU A 119 24.03 3.91 -10.58
C LEU A 119 23.32 2.76 -9.87
N ALA A 120 21.99 2.82 -9.71
CA ALA A 120 21.23 1.76 -9.08
C ALA A 120 21.13 0.54 -10.03
N PRO A 121 21.38 -0.69 -9.55
CA PRO A 121 21.22 -1.89 -10.36
C PRO A 121 19.76 -2.05 -10.81
N GLU A 122 19.57 -2.52 -12.05
CA GLU A 122 18.23 -2.80 -12.58
C GLU A 122 17.49 -3.80 -11.68
N TRP A 123 16.20 -3.57 -11.43
CA TRP A 123 15.36 -4.40 -10.55
C TRP A 123 15.34 -5.86 -11.01
N GLN A 124 16.13 -6.69 -10.33
CA GLN A 124 16.05 -8.14 -10.45
C GLN A 124 14.90 -8.60 -9.55
N GLY A 125 13.72 -8.80 -10.15
CA GLY A 125 12.54 -9.26 -9.42
C GLY A 125 12.79 -10.56 -8.62
N PRO A 126 11.84 -10.97 -7.75
CA PRO A 126 12.02 -12.13 -6.89
C PRO A 126 12.46 -13.35 -7.70
N VAL A 127 13.66 -13.86 -7.41
CA VAL A 127 14.17 -15.11 -7.99
C VAL A 127 13.22 -16.21 -7.55
N ARG A 128 12.38 -16.71 -8.45
CA ARG A 128 11.56 -17.89 -8.17
C ARG A 128 12.53 -19.04 -7.96
N PRO A 129 12.48 -19.76 -6.81
CA PRO A 129 13.19 -21.02 -6.69
C PRO A 129 12.76 -21.90 -7.87
N ALA A 130 13.73 -22.46 -8.60
CA ALA A 130 13.43 -23.44 -9.63
C ALA A 130 12.61 -24.55 -8.95
N LEU A 131 11.32 -24.66 -9.30
CA LEU A 131 10.56 -25.84 -8.92
C LEU A 131 11.21 -27.00 -9.69
N ASP A 132 11.83 -27.91 -8.95
CA ASP A 132 12.16 -29.23 -9.48
C ASP A 132 10.88 -29.83 -10.07
N ALA A 133 10.93 -30.15 -11.36
CA ALA A 133 9.81 -30.52 -12.21
C ALA A 133 9.15 -31.88 -11.85
N THR A 134 9.35 -32.39 -10.65
CA THR A 134 8.90 -33.72 -10.20
C THR A 134 7.69 -33.71 -9.28
N ALA A 135 7.12 -32.55 -8.94
CA ALA A 135 5.96 -32.47 -8.02
C ALA A 135 4.59 -32.28 -8.71
N THR A 136 4.53 -32.19 -10.04
CA THR A 136 3.26 -31.91 -10.76
C THR A 136 2.32 -33.13 -10.85
N ASP A 137 2.80 -34.35 -10.59
CA ASP A 137 1.98 -35.57 -10.75
C ASP A 137 1.19 -36.02 -9.50
N LEU A 138 1.33 -35.36 -8.34
CA LEU A 138 0.64 -35.81 -7.11
C LEU A 138 -0.54 -34.93 -6.67
N ILE A 139 -0.83 -33.83 -7.38
CA ILE A 139 -1.86 -32.86 -6.93
C ILE A 139 -3.19 -33.01 -7.71
N PHE A 140 -3.22 -33.73 -8.84
CA PHE A 140 -4.47 -33.96 -9.58
C PHE A 140 -4.89 -35.44 -9.54
N SER A 141 -5.33 -35.89 -8.37
CA SER A 141 -6.19 -37.07 -8.28
C SER A 141 -7.65 -36.57 -8.22
N PRO A 142 -8.44 -36.66 -9.30
CA PRO A 142 -9.85 -36.31 -9.23
C PRO A 142 -10.58 -37.31 -8.31
N PRO A 143 -11.47 -36.87 -7.41
CA PRO A 143 -12.29 -37.80 -6.63
C PRO A 143 -13.22 -38.57 -7.58
N ALA A 144 -13.32 -39.88 -7.38
CA ALA A 144 -14.26 -40.75 -8.07
C ALA A 144 -15.69 -40.20 -7.93
N GLN A 145 -16.33 -39.88 -9.05
CA GLN A 145 -17.74 -39.48 -9.05
C GLN A 145 -18.65 -40.69 -8.83
N PRO A 146 -19.66 -40.61 -7.94
CA PRO A 146 -20.71 -41.62 -7.85
C PRO A 146 -21.61 -41.55 -9.09
N VAL A 147 -21.86 -42.71 -9.68
CA VAL A 147 -22.76 -42.93 -10.82
C VAL A 147 -24.21 -42.65 -10.39
N GLY A 148 -24.85 -41.66 -11.02
CA GLY A 148 -26.31 -41.59 -11.13
C GLY A 148 -26.97 -40.26 -10.73
N ALA A 149 -27.25 -39.39 -11.71
CA ALA A 149 -28.43 -38.52 -11.79
C ALA A 149 -28.46 -37.80 -13.17
N PRO A 150 -29.64 -37.55 -13.78
CA PRO A 150 -29.75 -37.14 -15.18
C PRO A 150 -29.47 -35.65 -15.42
N ALA A 151 -29.05 -35.36 -16.65
CA ALA A 151 -28.68 -34.04 -17.16
C ALA A 151 -29.83 -33.02 -17.11
N ALA A 152 -29.56 -31.85 -16.52
CA ALA A 152 -30.42 -30.68 -16.61
C ALA A 152 -29.82 -29.68 -17.61
N THR A 153 -30.57 -29.44 -18.69
CA THR A 153 -30.29 -28.50 -19.77
C THR A 153 -30.30 -27.05 -19.26
N THR A 154 -29.18 -26.34 -19.35
CA THR A 154 -29.14 -24.89 -19.13
C THR A 154 -29.50 -24.13 -20.42
N PRO A 155 -30.50 -23.22 -20.42
CA PRO A 155 -30.80 -22.39 -21.58
C PRO A 155 -29.74 -21.28 -21.78
N GLY A 156 -29.37 -21.06 -23.05
CA GLY A 156 -28.30 -20.16 -23.46
C GLY A 156 -28.62 -18.67 -23.29
N VAL A 157 -27.61 -17.91 -22.88
CA VAL A 157 -27.63 -16.45 -22.77
C VAL A 157 -27.43 -15.81 -24.15
N PRO A 158 -28.29 -14.89 -24.62
CA PRO A 158 -28.11 -14.21 -25.90
C PRO A 158 -26.96 -13.19 -25.87
N ARG A 159 -26.12 -13.18 -26.91
CA ARG A 159 -25.07 -12.16 -27.10
C ARG A 159 -25.65 -10.88 -27.72
N PRO A 160 -25.14 -9.68 -27.36
CA PRO A 160 -25.63 -8.41 -27.89
C PRO A 160 -25.22 -8.18 -29.37
N PRO A 161 -26.04 -7.44 -30.14
CA PRO A 161 -25.81 -7.19 -31.56
C PRO A 161 -24.66 -6.19 -31.81
N LYS A 162 -23.83 -6.46 -32.82
CA LYS A 162 -22.80 -5.56 -33.33
C LYS A 162 -23.43 -4.44 -34.16
N LYS A 163 -23.08 -3.18 -33.90
CA LYS A 163 -23.43 -2.03 -34.77
C LYS A 163 -22.58 -2.07 -36.06
N PRO A 164 -23.17 -1.83 -37.24
CA PRO A 164 -22.41 -1.59 -38.47
C PRO A 164 -21.86 -0.16 -38.52
N ALA A 165 -20.76 -0.01 -39.26
CA ALA A 165 -20.04 1.22 -39.57
C ALA A 165 -20.82 2.13 -40.54
#